data_AF-A0A1B7WXG3-F1
#
_entry.id   AF-A0A1B7WXG3-F1
#
_cell.length_a   1.000
_cell.length_b   1.000
_cell.length_c   1.000
_cell.angle_alpha   90.00
_cell.angle_beta   90.00
_cell.angle_gamma   90.00
#
_symmetry.space_group_name_H-M   'P 1'
#
loop_
_entity.id
_entity.type
_entity.pdbx_description
1 polymer ?
#
loop_
_entity_poly.entity_id
_entity_poly.type
_entity_poly.pdbx_seq_one_letter_code
_entity_poly.pdbx_strand_id
1 'polypeptide(L)'
;MSPTDAQSWIAVANKRGADAQAIYKEHPNSIGSVYMAGYAIECSLKALLQSRGTPFPTHGSDGHNLLSLWKTSRFKLSDLNDPNGNKAFFIKQWDTKFRYESDIGNLDLDLGDLIKGAMELTGWIQTRVRRSKPRKKK
;
A
#
# COMPACT_ATOMS: atom_id res chain seq x y z
N MET A 1 -11.33 4.64 15.47
CA MET A 1 -10.07 4.53 16.22
C MET A 1 -8.95 4.17 15.25
N SER A 2 -7.75 4.69 15.47
CA SER A 2 -6.57 4.30 14.69
C SER A 2 -6.20 2.85 14.97
N PRO A 3 -5.70 2.08 13.99
CA PRO A 3 -5.31 0.69 14.22
C PRO A 3 -4.16 0.58 15.21
N THR A 4 -4.28 -0.30 16.20
CA THR A 4 -3.31 -0.48 17.28
C THR A 4 -2.48 -1.75 17.15
N ASP A 5 -2.85 -2.66 16.25
CA ASP A 5 -2.18 -3.92 16.02
C ASP A 5 -2.10 -4.27 14.53
N ALA A 6 -1.24 -5.23 14.17
CA ALA A 6 -1.00 -5.61 12.80
C ALA A 6 -2.25 -6.14 12.07
N GLN A 7 -3.16 -6.83 12.78
CA GLN A 7 -4.38 -7.37 12.18
C GLN A 7 -5.38 -6.26 11.88
N SER A 8 -5.49 -5.29 12.78
CA SER A 8 -6.29 -4.08 12.59
C SER A 8 -5.79 -3.27 11.39
N TRP A 9 -4.47 -3.14 11.21
CA TRP A 9 -3.88 -2.52 10.02
C TRP A 9 -4.20 -3.29 8.73
N ILE A 10 -4.14 -4.63 8.75
CA ILE A 10 -4.53 -5.47 7.60
C ILE A 10 -6.02 -5.28 7.27
N ALA A 11 -6.89 -5.19 8.27
CA ALA A 11 -8.32 -4.98 8.05
C ALA A 11 -8.58 -3.64 7.34
N VAL A 12 -7.88 -2.57 7.74
CA VAL A 12 -7.96 -1.28 7.05
C VAL A 12 -7.38 -1.40 5.63
N ALA A 13 -6.24 -2.06 5.45
CA ALA A 13 -5.65 -2.26 4.11
C ALA A 13 -6.63 -2.94 3.15
N ASN A 14 -7.31 -4.00 3.61
CA ASN A 14 -8.29 -4.72 2.81
C ASN A 14 -9.50 -3.86 2.46
N LYS A 15 -9.99 -3.06 3.42
CA LYS A 15 -11.07 -2.11 3.16
C LYS A 15 -10.66 -1.06 2.11
N ARG A 16 -9.45 -0.51 2.21
CA ARG A 16 -8.94 0.48 1.24
C ARG A 16 -8.69 -0.12 -0.14
N GLY A 17 -8.25 -1.37 -0.21
CA GLY A 17 -8.17 -2.10 -1.48
C GLY A 17 -9.55 -2.32 -2.12
N ALA A 18 -10.55 -2.70 -1.33
CA ALA A 18 -11.93 -2.83 -1.82
C ALA A 18 -12.52 -1.48 -2.25
N ASP A 19 -12.28 -0.42 -1.49
CA ASP A 19 -12.69 0.95 -1.85
C ASP A 19 -12.06 1.36 -3.20
N ALA A 20 -10.76 1.09 -3.41
CA ALA A 20 -10.07 1.38 -4.66
C ALA A 20 -10.71 0.66 -5.86
N GLN A 21 -11.01 -0.63 -5.71
CA GLN A 21 -11.68 -1.42 -6.75
C GLN A 21 -13.09 -0.91 -7.05
N ALA A 22 -13.86 -0.55 -6.03
CA ALA A 22 -15.20 0.00 -6.20
C ALA A 22 -15.17 1.34 -6.93
N ILE A 23 -14.25 2.25 -6.56
CA ILE A 23 -14.09 3.54 -7.23
C ILE A 23 -13.71 3.33 -8.70
N TYR A 24 -12.77 2.45 -9.00
CA TYR A 24 -12.37 2.20 -10.39
C TYR A 24 -13.49 1.61 -11.24
N LYS A 25 -14.30 0.72 -10.66
CA LYS A 25 -15.44 0.14 -11.38
C LYS A 25 -16.46 1.19 -11.81
N GLU A 26 -16.78 2.15 -10.93
CA GLU A 26 -17.76 3.22 -11.21
C GLU A 26 -17.12 4.39 -11.98
N HIS A 27 -15.85 4.67 -11.73
CA HIS A 27 -15.08 5.78 -12.28
C HIS A 27 -13.67 5.34 -12.69
N PRO A 28 -13.51 4.66 -13.85
CA PRO A 28 -12.24 4.04 -14.27
C PRO A 28 -11.07 5.03 -14.41
N ASN A 29 -11.37 6.29 -14.69
CA ASN A 29 -10.38 7.35 -14.87
C ASN A 29 -10.12 8.16 -13.58
N SER A 30 -10.77 7.81 -12.47
CA SER A 30 -10.62 8.55 -11.21
C SER A 30 -9.31 8.20 -10.53
N ILE A 31 -8.48 9.22 -10.31
CA ILE A 31 -7.29 9.14 -9.45
C ILE A 31 -7.62 8.69 -8.02
N GLY A 32 -8.87 8.86 -7.57
CA GLY A 32 -9.34 8.40 -6.27
C GLY A 32 -9.12 6.90 -6.05
N SER A 33 -9.20 6.09 -7.11
CA SER A 33 -8.94 4.64 -7.02
C SER A 33 -7.46 4.34 -6.68
N VAL A 34 -6.53 4.98 -7.38
CA VAL A 34 -5.07 4.87 -7.14
C VAL A 34 -4.69 5.46 -5.77
N TYR A 35 -5.32 6.58 -5.38
CA TYR A 35 -5.16 7.16 -4.06
C TYR A 35 -5.49 6.13 -2.97
N MET A 36 -6.66 5.48 -3.06
CA MET A 36 -7.08 4.46 -2.10
C MET A 36 -6.20 3.20 -2.14
N ALA A 37 -5.72 2.81 -3.32
CA ALA A 37 -4.81 1.68 -3.49
C ALA A 37 -3.46 1.91 -2.77
N GLY A 38 -2.93 3.14 -2.79
CA GLY A 38 -1.72 3.48 -2.03
C GLY A 38 -1.91 3.39 -0.51
N TYR A 39 -3.09 3.78 0.01
CA TYR A 39 -3.40 3.55 1.43
C TYR A 39 -3.44 2.06 1.81
N ALA A 40 -3.86 1.18 0.91
CA ALA A 40 -3.83 -0.26 1.15
C ALA A 40 -2.39 -0.77 1.34
N ILE A 41 -1.46 -0.27 0.51
CA ILE A 41 -0.02 -0.55 0.63
C ILE A 41 0.53 0.02 1.94
N GLU A 42 0.23 1.29 2.25
CA GLU A 42 0.66 1.96 3.49
C GLU A 42 0.27 1.14 4.72
N CYS A 43 -1.02 0.80 4.82
CA CYS A 43 -1.55 0.04 5.95
C CYS A 43 -0.90 -1.35 6.04
N SER A 44 -0.60 -1.99 4.91
CA SER A 44 0.08 -3.28 4.88
C SER A 44 1.54 -3.19 5.34
N LEU A 45 2.26 -2.12 4.96
CA LEU A 45 3.62 -1.86 5.45
C LEU A 45 3.61 -1.58 6.96
N LYS A 46 2.67 -0.76 7.44
CA LYS A 46 2.48 -0.50 8.88
C LYS A 46 2.16 -1.77 9.65
N ALA A 47 1.31 -2.65 9.10
CA ALA A 47 1.04 -3.96 9.67
C ALA A 47 2.32 -4.80 9.80
N LEU A 48 3.19 -4.78 8.78
CA LEU A 48 4.45 -5.50 8.80
C LEU A 48 5.41 -4.96 9.85
N LEU A 49 5.61 -3.64 9.89
CA LEU A 49 6.47 -2.99 10.86
C LEU A 49 5.99 -3.25 12.30
N GLN A 50 4.68 -3.11 12.53
CA GLN A 50 4.04 -3.45 13.80
C GLN A 50 4.28 -4.92 14.18
N SER A 51 4.10 -5.86 13.25
CA SER A 51 4.32 -7.29 13.51
C SER A 51 5.77 -7.64 13.85
N ARG A 52 6.72 -6.79 13.47
CA ARG A 52 8.15 -6.93 13.75
C ARG A 52 8.61 -6.13 14.96
N GLY A 53 7.71 -5.42 15.65
CA GLY A 53 8.06 -4.49 16.73
C GLY A 53 8.98 -3.35 16.26
N THR A 54 8.95 -3.00 14.97
CA THR A 54 9.74 -1.90 14.42
C THR A 54 8.92 -0.62 14.52
N PRO A 55 9.42 0.44 15.18
CA PRO A 55 8.72 1.72 15.23
C PRO A 55 8.53 2.32 13.84
N PHE A 56 7.42 3.02 13.63
CA PHE A 56 7.13 3.72 12.39
C PHE A 56 6.25 4.94 12.67
N PRO A 57 6.33 5.98 11.82
CA PRO A 57 5.45 7.14 11.93
C PRO A 57 4.00 6.75 11.65
N THR A 58 3.09 7.12 12.55
CA THR A 58 1.65 6.84 12.42
C THR A 58 0.86 8.03 11.88
N HIS A 59 1.42 9.24 11.96
CA HIS A 59 0.80 10.51 11.57
C HIS A 59 1.79 11.45 10.87
N GLY A 60 1.29 12.55 10.32
CA GLY A 60 2.10 13.55 9.61
C GLY A 60 2.56 13.08 8.22
N SER A 61 3.32 13.93 7.53
CA SER A 61 3.86 13.63 6.20
C SER A 61 4.65 12.32 6.17
N ASP A 62 5.44 12.06 7.21
CA ASP A 62 6.28 10.87 7.31
C ASP A 62 5.45 9.59 7.45
N GLY A 63 4.27 9.68 8.06
CA GLY A 63 3.33 8.57 8.19
C GLY A 63 2.75 8.08 6.87
N HIS A 64 2.84 8.90 5.81
CA HIS A 64 2.34 8.59 4.47
C HIS A 64 3.45 8.40 3.43
N ASN A 65 4.72 8.43 3.85
CA ASN A 65 5.85 8.25 2.96
C ASN A 65 6.11 6.75 2.69
N LEU A 66 5.54 6.24 1.60
CA LEU A 66 5.68 4.82 1.21
C LEU A 66 7.12 4.39 0.99
N LEU A 67 7.98 5.25 0.42
CA LEU A 67 9.40 4.96 0.24
C LEU A 67 10.10 4.75 1.59
N SER A 68 9.81 5.61 2.56
CA SER A 68 10.37 5.52 3.92
C SER A 68 9.90 4.26 4.63
N LEU A 69 8.60 3.95 4.57
CA LEU A 69 8.03 2.72 5.15
C LEU A 69 8.60 1.45 4.48
N TRP A 70 8.81 1.48 3.16
CA TRP A 70 9.43 0.39 2.40
C TRP A 70 10.87 0.14 2.84
N LYS A 71 11.67 1.19 2.95
CA LYS A 71 13.07 1.11 3.42
C LYS A 71 13.14 0.63 4.87
N THR A 72 12.29 1.17 5.75
CA THR A 72 12.21 0.74 7.16
C THR A 72 11.82 -0.73 7.28
N SER A 73 11.02 -1.25 6.34
CA SER A 73 10.68 -2.68 6.23
C SER A 73 11.84 -3.56 5.74
N ARG A 74 13.01 -2.96 5.48
CA ARG A 74 14.23 -3.60 4.96
C ARG A 74 14.05 -4.23 3.59
N PHE A 75 13.12 -3.72 2.79
CA PHE A 75 12.94 -4.15 1.41
C PHE A 75 13.81 -3.35 0.44
N LYS A 76 14.24 -4.01 -0.62
CA LYS A 76 14.93 -3.41 -1.77
C LYS A 76 13.91 -3.14 -2.87
N LEU A 77 14.19 -2.19 -3.76
CA LEU A 77 13.32 -1.96 -4.93
C LEU A 77 13.24 -3.17 -5.85
N SER A 78 14.32 -3.97 -5.92
CA SER A 78 14.33 -5.25 -6.64
C SER A 78 13.31 -6.27 -6.13
N ASP A 79 12.88 -6.14 -4.86
CA ASP A 79 11.89 -7.06 -4.26
C ASP A 79 10.48 -6.87 -4.84
N LEU A 80 10.24 -5.74 -5.54
CA LEU A 80 8.96 -5.46 -6.20
C LEU A 80 8.68 -6.43 -7.36
N ASN A 81 9.73 -6.95 -8.02
CA ASN A 81 9.63 -7.76 -9.24
C ASN A 81 8.61 -7.17 -10.23
N ASP A 82 8.89 -5.95 -10.69
CA ASP A 82 7.91 -5.09 -11.34
C ASP A 82 8.41 -4.61 -12.72
N PRO A 83 8.29 -5.47 -13.75
CA PRO A 83 8.79 -5.15 -15.09
C PRO A 83 8.08 -3.96 -15.73
N ASN A 84 6.83 -3.69 -15.32
CA ASN A 84 5.98 -2.65 -15.92
C ASN A 84 5.98 -1.34 -15.11
N GLY A 85 6.64 -1.28 -13.96
CA GLY A 85 6.70 -0.08 -13.12
C GLY A 85 5.43 0.23 -12.29
N ASN A 86 4.37 -0.58 -12.40
CA ASN A 86 3.09 -0.35 -11.73
C ASN A 86 3.19 -0.38 -10.21
N LYS A 87 4.04 -1.24 -9.64
CA LYS A 87 4.28 -1.32 -8.19
C LYS A 87 5.28 -0.25 -7.76
N ALA A 88 6.29 0.01 -8.58
CA ALA A 88 7.31 1.03 -8.35
C ALA A 88 6.72 2.44 -8.32
N PHE A 89 5.64 2.68 -9.09
CA PHE A 89 4.85 3.91 -9.04
C PHE A 89 4.44 4.26 -7.60
N PHE A 90 3.85 3.32 -6.86
CA PHE A 90 3.41 3.57 -5.48
C PHE A 90 4.57 3.86 -4.53
N ILE A 91 5.70 3.20 -4.71
CA ILE A 91 6.85 3.41 -3.83
C ILE A 91 7.57 4.73 -4.12
N LYS A 92 7.53 5.22 -5.37
CA LYS A 92 8.35 6.35 -5.81
C LYS A 92 7.57 7.65 -6.03
N GLN A 93 6.31 7.57 -6.45
CA GLN A 93 5.56 8.71 -6.96
C GLN A 93 4.24 8.97 -6.22
N TRP A 94 3.62 7.94 -5.65
CA TRP A 94 2.36 8.11 -4.94
C TRP A 94 2.52 9.06 -3.74
N ASP A 95 1.59 10.01 -3.64
CA ASP A 95 1.54 11.01 -2.56
C ASP A 95 0.07 11.24 -2.15
N THR A 96 -0.12 11.65 -0.89
CA THR A 96 -1.40 12.13 -0.36
C THR A 96 -2.03 13.29 -1.13
N LYS A 97 -1.24 14.06 -1.89
CA LYS A 97 -1.71 15.16 -2.76
C LYS A 97 -2.70 14.72 -3.83
N PHE A 98 -2.65 13.46 -4.25
CA PHE A 98 -3.61 12.87 -5.19
C PHE A 98 -5.08 13.01 -4.73
N ARG A 99 -5.33 13.27 -3.44
CA ARG A 99 -6.67 13.62 -2.94
C ARG A 99 -7.28 14.85 -3.61
N TYR A 100 -6.45 15.81 -4.00
CA TYR A 100 -6.88 17.09 -4.57
C TYR A 100 -6.78 17.12 -6.09
N GLU A 101 -6.26 16.05 -6.68
CA GLU A 101 -6.13 15.89 -8.12
C GLU A 101 -7.40 15.21 -8.67
N SER A 102 -7.75 15.54 -9.91
CA SER A 102 -8.91 14.97 -10.61
C SER A 102 -8.51 13.90 -11.63
N ASP A 103 -7.27 13.98 -12.10
CA ASP A 103 -6.62 13.06 -13.02
C ASP A 103 -5.17 12.86 -12.56
N ILE A 104 -4.48 11.88 -13.16
CA ILE A 104 -3.10 11.55 -12.82
C ILE A 104 -2.09 12.28 -13.73
N GLY A 105 -2.57 13.19 -14.58
CA GLY A 105 -1.82 13.74 -15.70
C GLY A 105 -1.52 12.69 -16.79
N ASN A 106 -0.53 13.00 -17.64
CA ASN A 106 -0.02 12.10 -18.67
C ASN A 106 0.95 11.07 -18.06
N LEU A 107 0.42 10.10 -17.32
CA LEU A 107 1.15 8.86 -17.05
C LEU A 107 0.92 7.88 -18.20
N ASP A 108 2.01 7.33 -18.73
CA ASP A 108 1.97 6.19 -19.67
C ASP A 108 1.57 4.87 -18.96
N LEU A 109 0.81 4.93 -17.86
CA LEU A 109 0.39 3.79 -17.06
C LEU A 109 -1.14 3.72 -17.00
N ASP A 110 -1.67 2.52 -17.25
CA ASP A 110 -3.09 2.24 -17.09
C ASP A 110 -3.47 2.17 -15.60
N LEU A 111 -4.58 2.83 -15.23
CA LEU A 111 -5.06 2.88 -13.85
C LEU A 111 -5.47 1.50 -13.33
N GLY A 112 -6.04 0.65 -14.19
CA GLY A 112 -6.40 -0.73 -13.83
C GLY A 112 -5.16 -1.55 -13.47
N ASP A 113 -4.11 -1.40 -14.25
CA ASP A 113 -2.79 -2.01 -14.03
C ASP A 113 -2.10 -1.50 -12.76
N LEU A 114 -2.23 -0.20 -12.44
CA LEU A 114 -1.79 0.36 -11.17
C LEU A 114 -2.53 -0.26 -9.99
N ILE A 115 -3.86 -0.32 -10.04
CA ILE A 115 -4.67 -0.92 -8.97
C ILE A 115 -4.33 -2.39 -8.78
N LYS A 116 -4.20 -3.14 -9.88
CA LYS A 116 -3.78 -4.55 -9.85
C LYS A 116 -2.41 -4.69 -9.20
N GLY A 117 -1.43 -3.89 -9.62
CA GLY A 117 -0.09 -3.87 -9.04
C GLY A 117 -0.10 -3.58 -7.53
N ALA A 118 -0.92 -2.63 -7.09
CA ALA A 118 -1.08 -2.32 -5.67
C ALA A 118 -1.69 -3.47 -4.87
N MET A 119 -2.68 -4.18 -5.42
CA MET A 119 -3.31 -5.32 -4.76
C MET A 119 -2.36 -6.51 -4.66
N GLU A 120 -1.59 -6.79 -5.72
CA GLU A 120 -0.51 -7.79 -5.70
C GLU A 120 0.52 -7.46 -4.61
N LEU A 121 0.97 -6.21 -4.56
CA LEU A 121 1.94 -5.75 -3.57
C LEU A 121 1.39 -5.86 -2.15
N THR A 122 0.13 -5.44 -1.95
CA THR A 122 -0.59 -5.56 -0.68
C THR A 122 -0.63 -7.03 -0.21
N GLY A 123 -1.07 -7.96 -1.05
CA GLY A 123 -1.12 -9.39 -0.72
C GLY A 123 0.26 -9.99 -0.42
N TRP A 124 1.29 -9.55 -1.15
CA TRP A 124 2.68 -9.95 -0.94
C TRP A 124 3.24 -9.46 0.41
N ILE A 125 2.94 -8.22 0.81
CA ILE A 125 3.32 -7.67 2.13
C ILE A 125 2.59 -8.43 3.24
N GLN A 126 1.28 -8.59 3.12
CA GLN A 126 0.46 -9.30 4.12
C GLN A 126 0.91 -10.75 4.33
N THR A 127 1.37 -11.42 3.26
CA THR A 127 1.96 -12.77 3.37
C THR A 127 3.20 -12.78 4.27
N ARG A 128 4.01 -11.72 4.26
CA ARG A 128 5.17 -11.59 5.17
C ARG A 128 4.74 -11.33 6.60
N VAL A 129 3.68 -10.57 6.83
CA VAL A 129 3.09 -10.40 8.17
C VAL A 129 2.70 -11.76 8.75
N ARG A 130 2.00 -12.60 7.96
CA ARG A 130 1.60 -13.95 8.38
C ARG A 130 2.79 -14.87 8.70
N ARG A 131 3.83 -14.83 7.88
CA ARG A 131 5.07 -15.62 8.08
C ARG A 131 5.91 -15.17 9.27
N SER A 132 5.72 -13.92 9.72
CA SER A 132 6.44 -13.36 10.88
C SER A 132 5.89 -13.85 12.22
N LYS A 133 4.70 -14.47 12.25
CA LYS A 133 4.15 -15.05 13.49
C LYS A 133 4.92 -16.32 13.85
N PRO A 134 5.40 -16.47 15.10
CA PRO A 134 6.01 -17.72 15.54
C PRO A 134 5.01 -18.87 15.36
N ARG A 135 5.48 -19.98 14.76
CA ARG A 135 4.69 -21.20 14.64
C ARG A 135 4.32 -21.65 16.05
N LYS A 136 3.03 -21.63 16.41
CA LYS A 136 2.56 -22.29 17.63
C LYS A 136 2.98 -23.76 17.52
N LYS A 137 3.94 -24.20 18.34
CA LYS A 137 4.18 -25.63 18.54
C LYS A 137 2.89 -26.20 19.12
N LYS A 138 2.31 -27.18 18.43
CA LYS A 138 1.27 -28.04 19.00
C LYS A 138 1.90 -28.94 20.05
#